data_AF-A0A847EHX5-F1
#
_entry.id   AF-A0A847EHX5-F1
#
_cell.length_a   1.000
_cell.length_b   1.000
_cell.length_c   1.000
_cell.angle_alpha   90.00
_cell.angle_beta   90.00
_cell.angle_gamma   90.00
#
_symmetry.space_group_name_H-M   'P 1'
#
loop_
_entity.id
_entity.type
_entity.pdbx_description
1 polymer ?
#
loop_
_entity_poly.entity_id
_entity_poly.type
_entity_poly.pdbx_seq_one_letter_code
_entity_poly.pdbx_strand_id
1 'polypeptide(L)'
;MKKVGDIRIIYPKKEAKTAELAAEACEEAFRLTRDIWGLKPPEDCRIYVMTSWLGFIINSAPPKWKLSLLPTFPLWMPRIRRTWPYSAAWTQRYGPRIAIGIKPPRLIERSQRKIGSIMLVEEPDPDLNIRNVTCHELIHACSARLILPMWLNEGIALYGTERFSGKPSIRTETLRLIREHSPKEGPPSYSRLSRMRVEQIAYHDSRGYWLVKYLEETSPGFLKSLFDVHRYESELEEKIAEKLGIGKEDLWLKIDDIITGRYLT
;
A
#
# COMPACT_ATOMS: atom_id res chain seq x y z
N MET A 1 -13.27 -21.75 -2.52
CA MET A 1 -13.65 -20.38 -2.11
C MET A 1 -13.84 -20.42 -0.62
N LYS A 2 -13.23 -19.48 0.11
CA LYS A 2 -13.39 -19.28 1.56
C LYS A 2 -14.07 -17.93 1.79
N LYS A 3 -14.77 -17.76 2.91
CA LYS A 3 -15.40 -16.49 3.31
C LYS A 3 -14.90 -16.07 4.69
N VAL A 4 -14.66 -14.79 4.88
CA VAL A 4 -14.34 -14.15 6.17
C VAL A 4 -15.17 -12.88 6.26
N GLY A 5 -16.25 -12.89 7.04
CA GLY A 5 -17.30 -11.88 6.94
C GLY A 5 -17.82 -11.76 5.50
N ASP A 6 -17.82 -10.53 4.97
CA ASP A 6 -18.22 -10.22 3.59
C ASP A 6 -17.10 -10.43 2.56
N ILE A 7 -15.89 -10.73 3.01
CA ILE A 7 -14.73 -10.96 2.13
C ILE A 7 -14.80 -12.36 1.53
N ARG A 8 -14.61 -12.43 0.21
CA ARG A 8 -14.51 -13.71 -0.52
C ARG A 8 -13.06 -13.98 -0.89
N ILE A 9 -12.56 -15.16 -0.56
CA ILE A 9 -11.22 -15.61 -0.94
C ILE A 9 -11.33 -16.70 -2.01
N ILE A 10 -10.85 -16.41 -3.21
CA ILE A 10 -10.87 -17.26 -4.39
C ILE A 10 -9.46 -17.78 -4.64
N TYR A 11 -9.31 -19.10 -4.69
CA TYR A 11 -8.00 -19.74 -4.83
C TYR A 11 -8.12 -21.08 -5.57
N PRO A 12 -7.09 -21.47 -6.34
CA PRO A 12 -6.96 -22.84 -6.83
C PRO A 12 -6.63 -23.78 -5.67
N LYS A 13 -7.10 -25.04 -5.70
CA LYS A 13 -6.89 -26.02 -4.61
C LYS A 13 -5.44 -26.15 -4.13
N LYS A 14 -4.48 -26.05 -5.06
CA LYS A 14 -3.03 -26.14 -4.77
C LYS A 14 -2.51 -25.00 -3.90
N GLU A 15 -3.23 -23.88 -3.81
CA GLU A 15 -2.82 -22.68 -3.07
C GLU A 15 -3.71 -22.44 -1.84
N ALA A 16 -4.30 -23.52 -1.28
CA ALA A 16 -5.18 -23.45 -0.12
C ALA A 16 -4.50 -22.85 1.11
N LYS A 17 -3.22 -23.17 1.35
CA LYS A 17 -2.44 -22.61 2.47
C LYS A 17 -2.35 -21.08 2.40
N THR A 18 -2.02 -20.53 1.23
CA THR A 18 -1.99 -19.07 1.01
C THR A 18 -3.35 -18.43 1.30
N ALA A 19 -4.44 -19.07 0.89
CA ALA A 19 -5.79 -18.57 1.14
C ALA A 19 -6.17 -18.62 2.63
N GLU A 20 -5.65 -19.59 3.37
CA GLU A 20 -5.83 -19.71 4.82
C GLU A 20 -5.10 -18.61 5.58
N LEU A 21 -3.81 -18.39 5.28
CA LEU A 21 -3.01 -17.31 5.85
C LEU A 21 -3.63 -15.93 5.55
N ALA A 22 -4.10 -15.72 4.33
CA ALA A 22 -4.81 -14.48 3.98
C ALA A 22 -6.13 -14.33 4.76
N ALA A 23 -6.85 -15.43 5.01
CA ALA A 23 -8.08 -15.41 5.80
C ALA A 23 -7.80 -15.02 7.25
N GLU A 24 -6.76 -15.58 7.86
CA GLU A 24 -6.34 -15.30 9.24
C GLU A 24 -5.95 -13.82 9.41
N ALA A 25 -5.27 -13.25 8.41
CA ALA A 25 -4.89 -11.84 8.46
C ALA A 25 -6.07 -10.85 8.36
N CYS A 26 -7.22 -11.27 7.81
CA CYS A 26 -8.34 -10.36 7.54
C CYS A 26 -8.90 -9.70 8.79
N GLU A 27 -9.30 -10.49 9.80
CA GLU A 27 -9.97 -9.95 11.00
C GLU A 27 -9.06 -9.04 11.82
N GLU A 28 -7.78 -9.42 11.92
CA GLU A 28 -6.76 -8.65 12.62
C GLU A 28 -6.45 -7.34 11.88
N ALA A 29 -6.26 -7.38 10.55
CA ALA A 29 -6.04 -6.18 9.75
C ALA A 29 -7.24 -5.21 9.82
N PHE A 30 -8.49 -5.72 9.79
CA PHE A 30 -9.67 -4.86 9.91
C PHE A 30 -9.81 -4.22 11.29
N ARG A 31 -9.51 -4.98 12.34
CA ARG A 31 -9.49 -4.46 13.71
C ARG A 31 -8.45 -3.36 13.84
N LEU A 32 -7.22 -3.64 13.42
CA LEU A 32 -6.11 -2.70 13.44
C LEU A 32 -6.44 -1.40 12.69
N THR A 33 -6.89 -1.51 11.44
CA THR A 33 -7.19 -0.34 10.60
C THR A 33 -8.33 0.52 11.18
N ARG A 34 -9.34 -0.12 11.77
CA ARG A 34 -10.43 0.59 12.45
C ARG A 34 -9.95 1.29 13.73
N ASP A 35 -9.10 0.64 14.51
CA ASP A 35 -8.66 1.17 15.79
C ASP A 35 -7.74 2.38 15.59
N ILE A 36 -6.73 2.25 14.71
CA ILE A 36 -5.77 3.31 14.40
C ILE A 36 -6.44 4.46 13.63
N TRP A 37 -7.18 4.15 12.56
CA TRP A 37 -7.60 5.16 11.58
C TRP A 37 -9.10 5.31 11.41
N GLY A 38 -9.93 4.55 12.14
CA GLY A 38 -11.38 4.61 11.99
C GLY A 38 -11.90 4.09 10.64
N LEU A 39 -11.04 3.44 9.84
CA LEU A 39 -11.43 2.94 8.52
C LEU A 39 -12.31 1.70 8.66
N LYS A 40 -13.39 1.67 7.89
CA LYS A 40 -14.31 0.53 7.85
C LYS A 40 -13.82 -0.50 6.84
N PRO A 41 -14.11 -1.79 7.06
CA PRO A 41 -13.89 -2.82 6.05
C PRO A 41 -14.62 -2.50 4.74
N PRO A 42 -14.07 -2.90 3.58
CA PRO A 42 -14.71 -2.72 2.29
C PRO A 42 -15.94 -3.63 2.12
N GLU A 43 -17.01 -3.11 1.51
CA GLU A 43 -18.30 -3.81 1.38
C GLU A 43 -18.30 -4.97 0.34
N ASP A 44 -17.71 -4.79 -0.85
CA ASP A 44 -17.53 -5.89 -1.84
C ASP A 44 -16.04 -6.07 -2.13
N CYS A 45 -15.34 -6.71 -1.20
CA CYS A 45 -13.94 -7.08 -1.38
C CYS A 45 -13.74 -8.58 -1.65
N ARG A 46 -12.87 -8.86 -2.61
CA ARG A 46 -12.53 -10.22 -3.03
C ARG A 46 -11.02 -10.39 -3.10
N ILE A 47 -10.50 -11.34 -2.34
CA ILE A 47 -9.10 -11.73 -2.38
C ILE A 47 -8.95 -12.90 -3.33
N TYR A 48 -7.98 -12.83 -4.23
CA TYR A 48 -7.64 -13.87 -5.19
C TYR A 48 -6.22 -14.33 -4.92
N VAL A 49 -6.01 -15.62 -4.68
CA VAL A 49 -4.65 -16.17 -4.74
C VAL A 49 -4.23 -16.22 -6.20
N MET A 50 -3.39 -15.27 -6.57
CA MET A 50 -3.11 -14.86 -7.94
C MET A 50 -1.85 -15.55 -8.46
N THR A 51 -2.04 -16.50 -9.38
CA THR A 51 -0.95 -17.18 -10.08
C THR A 51 -0.63 -16.56 -11.45
N SER A 52 -1.52 -15.71 -11.97
CA SER A 52 -1.40 -14.99 -13.24
C SER A 52 -2.11 -13.64 -13.14
N TRP A 53 -1.45 -12.55 -13.53
CA TRP A 53 -2.06 -11.22 -13.54
C TRP A 53 -3.26 -11.14 -14.50
N LEU A 54 -3.18 -11.77 -15.67
CA LEU A 54 -4.26 -11.75 -16.66
C LEU A 54 -5.47 -12.53 -16.14
N GLY A 55 -5.21 -13.70 -15.55
CA GLY A 55 -6.24 -14.49 -14.89
C GLY A 55 -6.90 -13.73 -13.75
N PHE A 56 -6.13 -12.99 -12.95
CA PHE A 56 -6.68 -12.13 -11.91
C PHE A 56 -7.61 -11.07 -12.47
N ILE A 57 -7.16 -10.23 -13.42
CA ILE A 57 -7.98 -9.16 -14.00
C ILE A 57 -9.28 -9.70 -14.63
N ILE A 58 -9.21 -10.80 -15.38
CA ILE A 58 -10.39 -11.38 -16.03
C ILE A 58 -11.37 -11.97 -15.00
N ASN A 59 -10.88 -12.60 -13.94
CA ASN A 59 -11.73 -13.27 -12.95
C ASN A 59 -12.26 -12.32 -11.88
N SER A 60 -11.60 -11.19 -11.65
CA SER A 60 -12.01 -10.20 -10.65
C SER A 60 -12.95 -9.13 -11.20
N ALA A 61 -12.84 -8.79 -12.49
CA ALA A 61 -13.69 -7.81 -13.13
C ALA A 61 -15.19 -8.23 -13.16
N PRO A 62 -16.12 -7.36 -12.73
CA PRO A 62 -17.55 -7.54 -12.97
C PRO A 62 -17.89 -7.57 -14.48
N PRO A 63 -19.01 -8.18 -14.92
CA PRO A 63 -19.33 -8.31 -16.35
C PRO A 63 -19.29 -7.01 -17.15
N LYS A 64 -19.87 -5.92 -16.61
CA LYS A 64 -19.84 -4.59 -17.25
C LYS A 64 -18.42 -4.05 -17.44
N TRP A 65 -17.51 -4.35 -16.51
CA TRP A 65 -16.10 -3.95 -16.60
C TRP A 65 -15.31 -4.81 -17.59
N LYS A 66 -15.66 -6.09 -17.78
CA LYS A 66 -15.01 -6.92 -18.80
C LYS A 66 -15.18 -6.33 -20.21
N LEU A 67 -16.36 -5.79 -20.50
CA LEU A 67 -16.66 -5.13 -21.77
C LEU A 67 -15.81 -3.88 -22.02
N SER A 68 -15.48 -3.11 -20.98
CA SER A 68 -14.64 -1.90 -21.11
C SER A 68 -13.13 -2.19 -21.05
N LEU A 69 -12.72 -3.25 -20.37
CA LEU A 69 -11.31 -3.65 -20.25
C LEU A 69 -10.74 -4.20 -21.55
N LEU A 70 -11.54 -4.96 -22.32
CA LEU A 70 -11.09 -5.58 -23.57
C LEU A 70 -10.61 -4.56 -24.63
N PRO A 71 -11.37 -3.50 -24.99
CA PRO A 71 -10.92 -2.55 -26.00
C PRO A 71 -9.75 -1.67 -25.52
N THR A 72 -9.65 -1.42 -24.21
CA THR A 72 -8.55 -0.62 -23.64
C THR A 72 -7.30 -1.44 -23.35
N PHE A 73 -7.37 -2.77 -23.45
CA PHE A 73 -6.32 -3.73 -23.09
C PHE A 73 -4.94 -3.38 -23.67
N PRO A 74 -4.79 -3.02 -24.96
CA PRO A 74 -3.48 -2.69 -25.53
C PRO A 74 -2.80 -1.49 -24.86
N LEU A 75 -3.56 -0.54 -24.32
CA LEU A 75 -3.04 0.69 -23.74
C LEU A 75 -2.40 0.47 -22.36
N TRP A 76 -2.93 -0.47 -21.57
CA TRP A 76 -2.46 -0.71 -20.20
C TRP A 76 -1.70 -2.02 -20.01
N MET A 77 -1.85 -3.01 -20.89
CA MET A 77 -1.14 -4.29 -20.80
C MET A 77 0.37 -4.14 -20.64
N PRO A 78 1.09 -3.29 -21.41
CA PRO A 78 2.54 -3.17 -21.29
C PRO A 78 2.98 -2.72 -19.88
N ARG A 79 2.22 -1.80 -19.28
CA ARG A 79 2.45 -1.31 -17.92
C ARG A 79 2.29 -2.42 -16.88
N ILE A 80 1.22 -3.22 -17.01
CA ILE A 80 0.96 -4.33 -16.10
C ILE A 80 2.06 -5.38 -16.21
N ARG A 81 2.46 -5.76 -17.43
CA ARG A 81 3.53 -6.75 -17.64
C ARG A 81 4.88 -6.30 -17.08
N ARG A 82 5.16 -5.00 -17.06
CA ARG A 82 6.39 -4.43 -16.49
C ARG A 82 6.40 -4.43 -14.97
N THR A 83 5.26 -4.19 -14.32
CA THR A 83 5.14 -4.09 -12.86
C THR A 83 4.91 -5.45 -12.19
N TRP A 84 4.18 -6.34 -12.87
CA TRP A 84 3.85 -7.68 -12.38
C TRP A 84 5.03 -8.45 -11.78
N PRO A 85 6.23 -8.50 -12.39
CA PRO A 85 7.34 -9.25 -11.83
C PRO A 85 7.80 -8.74 -10.48
N TYR A 86 7.48 -7.50 -10.09
CA TYR A 86 8.03 -6.85 -8.89
C TYR A 86 7.02 -6.73 -7.73
N SER A 87 5.72 -6.83 -8.00
CA SER A 87 4.68 -6.71 -6.97
C SER A 87 4.40 -8.04 -6.28
N ALA A 88 4.35 -8.08 -4.95
CA ALA A 88 3.95 -9.28 -4.20
C ALA A 88 2.42 -9.49 -4.22
N ALA A 89 1.66 -8.40 -4.25
CA ALA A 89 0.23 -8.39 -4.38
C ALA A 89 -0.24 -7.18 -5.19
N TRP A 90 -1.56 -7.06 -5.37
CA TRP A 90 -2.17 -5.99 -6.13
C TRP A 90 -3.63 -5.76 -5.76
N THR A 91 -3.96 -4.56 -5.32
CA THR A 91 -5.34 -4.06 -5.22
C THR A 91 -5.83 -3.40 -6.52
N GLN A 92 -6.97 -3.86 -7.03
CA GLN A 92 -7.67 -3.33 -8.20
C GLN A 92 -9.12 -2.99 -7.85
N ARG A 93 -9.55 -1.77 -8.20
CA ARG A 93 -10.93 -1.30 -8.00
C ARG A 93 -11.75 -1.37 -9.29
N TYR A 94 -12.99 -1.81 -9.17
CA TYR A 94 -14.00 -1.87 -10.24
C TYR A 94 -15.30 -1.19 -9.75
N GLY A 95 -15.28 0.14 -9.65
CA GLY A 95 -16.37 0.91 -9.04
C GLY A 95 -16.46 0.61 -7.53
N PRO A 96 -17.56 0.01 -7.02
CA PRO A 96 -17.67 -0.38 -5.62
C PRO A 96 -16.92 -1.67 -5.27
N ARG A 97 -16.61 -2.52 -6.25
CA ARG A 97 -15.86 -3.77 -6.00
C ARG A 97 -14.37 -3.50 -5.84
N ILE A 98 -13.78 -4.06 -4.80
CA ILE A 98 -12.33 -4.11 -4.61
C ILE A 98 -11.87 -5.55 -4.78
N ALA A 99 -10.85 -5.76 -5.61
CA ALA A 99 -10.23 -7.05 -5.81
C ALA A 99 -8.77 -6.96 -5.38
N ILE A 100 -8.36 -7.84 -4.49
CA ILE A 100 -6.97 -7.97 -4.06
C ILE A 100 -6.43 -9.26 -4.67
N GLY A 101 -5.31 -9.19 -5.38
CA GLY A 101 -4.59 -10.35 -5.85
C GLY A 101 -3.35 -10.56 -5.00
N ILE A 102 -3.19 -11.73 -4.38
CA ILE A 102 -2.02 -12.07 -3.56
C ILE A 102 -1.26 -13.19 -4.24
N LYS A 103 0.03 -12.99 -4.53
CA LYS A 103 0.85 -14.08 -5.08
C LYS A 103 1.11 -15.14 -4.00
N PRO A 104 1.12 -16.43 -4.36
CA PRO A 104 1.58 -17.47 -3.44
C PRO A 104 3.10 -17.34 -3.19
N PRO A 105 3.63 -17.90 -2.08
CA PRO A 105 5.04 -17.74 -1.67
C PRO A 105 6.06 -17.97 -2.78
N ARG A 106 5.92 -19.07 -3.54
CA ARG A 106 6.78 -19.44 -4.69
C ARG A 106 6.90 -18.37 -5.78
N LEU A 107 5.93 -17.45 -5.87
CA LEU A 107 5.94 -16.32 -6.82
C LEU A 107 6.41 -15.02 -6.17
N ILE A 108 6.30 -14.88 -4.84
CA ILE A 108 6.77 -13.70 -4.10
C ILE A 108 8.29 -13.66 -4.04
N GLU A 109 8.95 -14.79 -3.75
CA GLU A 109 10.42 -14.92 -3.68
C GLU A 109 11.13 -14.45 -4.96
N ARG A 110 10.45 -14.54 -6.10
CA ARG A 110 10.95 -14.09 -7.40
C ARG A 110 10.74 -12.59 -7.63
N SER A 111 9.82 -11.97 -6.91
CA SER A 111 9.35 -10.61 -7.19
C SER A 111 9.99 -9.48 -6.39
N GLN A 112 10.38 -9.70 -5.14
CA GLN A 112 10.83 -8.60 -4.26
C GLN A 112 12.29 -8.15 -4.46
N ARG A 113 13.02 -8.69 -5.44
CA ARG A 113 14.50 -8.64 -5.48
C ARG A 113 15.16 -7.31 -5.86
N LYS A 114 14.44 -6.26 -6.23
CA LYS A 114 15.08 -4.99 -6.70
C LYS A 114 14.68 -3.75 -5.91
N ILE A 115 13.39 -3.40 -5.91
CA ILE A 115 12.91 -2.22 -5.16
C ILE A 115 12.77 -2.57 -3.67
N GLY A 116 12.11 -3.69 -3.38
CA GLY A 116 11.90 -4.17 -2.01
C GLY A 116 13.20 -4.36 -1.23
N SER A 117 14.26 -4.86 -1.87
CA SER A 117 15.57 -5.02 -1.22
C SER A 117 16.24 -3.72 -0.78
N ILE A 118 15.87 -2.57 -1.37
CA ILE A 118 16.41 -1.26 -0.97
C ILE A 118 15.69 -0.75 0.27
N MET A 119 14.36 -0.86 0.30
CA MET A 119 13.54 -0.16 1.29
C MET A 119 12.94 -1.06 2.37
N LEU A 120 12.54 -2.29 2.04
CA LEU A 120 11.80 -3.16 2.95
C LEU A 120 12.73 -3.95 3.85
N VAL A 121 12.31 -4.15 5.09
CA VAL A 121 12.89 -5.19 5.95
C VAL A 121 12.44 -6.54 5.39
N GLU A 122 13.40 -7.45 5.18
CA GLU A 122 13.10 -8.78 4.64
C GLU A 122 12.38 -9.63 5.70
N GLU A 123 11.27 -10.25 5.34
CA GLU A 123 10.57 -11.22 6.19
C GLU A 123 10.93 -12.64 5.71
N PRO A 124 11.82 -13.36 6.42
CA PRO A 124 12.28 -14.67 6.00
C PRO A 124 11.20 -15.76 6.15
N ASP A 125 10.19 -15.55 7.01
CA ASP A 125 9.08 -16.49 7.13
C ASP A 125 8.07 -16.26 5.99
N PRO A 126 7.92 -17.22 5.04
CA PRO A 126 7.00 -17.08 3.93
C PRO A 126 5.54 -16.99 4.37
N ASP A 127 5.16 -17.59 5.49
CA ASP A 127 3.78 -17.58 5.96
C ASP A 127 3.44 -16.21 6.58
N LEU A 128 4.34 -15.67 7.38
CA LEU A 128 4.22 -14.31 7.92
C LEU A 128 4.26 -13.25 6.81
N ASN A 129 5.10 -13.44 5.78
CA ASN A 129 5.15 -12.55 4.62
C ASN A 129 3.79 -12.50 3.88
N ILE A 130 3.10 -13.64 3.73
CA ILE A 130 1.73 -13.65 3.16
C ILE A 130 0.76 -12.86 4.04
N ARG A 131 0.82 -13.02 5.37
CA ARG A 131 -0.05 -12.25 6.28
C ARG A 131 0.24 -10.75 6.19
N ASN A 132 1.50 -10.35 6.17
CA ASN A 132 1.93 -8.95 6.04
C ASN A 132 1.47 -8.33 4.72
N VAL A 133 1.70 -9.02 3.60
CA VAL A 133 1.22 -8.59 2.27
C VAL A 133 -0.30 -8.49 2.24
N THR A 134 -1.01 -9.44 2.88
CA THR A 134 -2.48 -9.38 2.98
C THR A 134 -2.92 -8.15 3.77
N CYS A 135 -2.29 -7.86 4.91
CA CYS A 135 -2.59 -6.68 5.74
C CYS A 135 -2.38 -5.39 4.95
N HIS A 136 -1.24 -5.25 4.27
CA HIS A 136 -0.90 -4.10 3.44
C HIS A 136 -2.00 -3.79 2.42
N GLU A 137 -2.42 -4.80 1.65
CA GLU A 137 -3.47 -4.63 0.62
C GLU A 137 -4.86 -4.39 1.22
N LEU A 138 -5.16 -4.98 2.38
CA LEU A 138 -6.41 -4.72 3.09
C LEU A 138 -6.49 -3.27 3.59
N ILE A 139 -5.37 -2.67 3.99
CA ILE A 139 -5.32 -1.26 4.36
C ILE A 139 -5.66 -0.39 3.15
N HIS A 140 -5.08 -0.67 1.96
CA HIS A 140 -5.49 0.00 0.73
C HIS A 140 -6.98 -0.18 0.42
N ALA A 141 -7.52 -1.39 0.64
CA ALA A 141 -8.92 -1.65 0.41
C ALA A 141 -9.83 -0.85 1.37
N CYS A 142 -9.44 -0.72 2.64
CA CYS A 142 -10.18 0.06 3.64
C CYS A 142 -10.09 1.57 3.39
N SER A 143 -8.97 2.06 2.83
CA SER A 143 -8.76 3.48 2.51
C SER A 143 -9.26 3.87 1.11
N ALA A 144 -9.64 2.92 0.25
CA ALA A 144 -9.93 3.15 -1.16
C ALA A 144 -11.00 4.22 -1.46
N ARG A 145 -11.95 4.44 -0.54
CA ARG A 145 -12.99 5.48 -0.67
C ARG A 145 -12.45 6.90 -0.49
N LEU A 146 -11.31 7.05 0.18
CA LEU A 146 -10.71 8.33 0.51
C LEU A 146 -9.88 8.91 -0.64
N ILE A 147 -9.49 8.08 -1.62
CA ILE A 147 -8.69 8.51 -2.79
C ILE A 147 -7.44 9.26 -2.32
N LEU A 148 -6.71 8.65 -1.38
CA LEU A 148 -5.53 9.25 -0.78
C LEU A 148 -4.42 9.46 -1.82
N PRO A 149 -3.60 10.52 -1.66
CA PRO A 149 -2.40 10.67 -2.47
C PRO A 149 -1.46 9.49 -2.27
N MET A 150 -0.67 9.16 -3.29
CA MET A 150 0.13 7.94 -3.33
C MET A 150 0.99 7.76 -2.07
N TRP A 151 1.71 8.81 -1.67
CA TRP A 151 2.61 8.75 -0.52
C TRP A 151 1.89 8.38 0.78
N LEU A 152 0.66 8.87 0.97
CA LEU A 152 -0.12 8.62 2.17
C LEU A 152 -0.76 7.25 2.10
N ASN A 153 -1.25 6.84 0.93
CA ASN A 153 -1.84 5.52 0.73
C ASN A 153 -0.81 4.40 0.96
N GLU A 154 0.40 4.52 0.40
CA GLU A 154 1.52 3.61 0.68
C GLU A 154 2.01 3.73 2.13
N GLY A 155 2.12 4.97 2.63
CA GLY A 155 2.60 5.23 3.99
C GLY A 155 1.77 4.56 5.07
N ILE A 156 0.44 4.66 5.02
CA ILE A 156 -0.45 3.99 5.98
C ILE A 156 -0.42 2.46 5.80
N ALA A 157 -0.27 1.95 4.58
CA ALA A 157 -0.20 0.51 4.34
C ALA A 157 1.10 -0.07 4.92
N LEU A 158 2.23 0.61 4.74
CA LEU A 158 3.53 0.22 5.30
C LEU A 158 3.55 0.37 6.84
N TYR A 159 3.11 1.50 7.38
CA TYR A 159 3.05 1.70 8.82
C TYR A 159 2.07 0.74 9.51
N GLY A 160 0.90 0.51 8.91
CA GLY A 160 -0.08 -0.43 9.44
C GLY A 160 0.44 -1.88 9.41
N THR A 161 1.21 -2.25 8.39
CA THR A 161 1.88 -3.57 8.35
C THR A 161 2.93 -3.72 9.47
N GLU A 162 3.63 -2.64 9.83
CA GLU A 162 4.50 -2.64 11.02
C GLU A 162 3.69 -2.85 12.30
N ARG A 163 2.56 -2.16 12.46
CA ARG A 163 1.70 -2.32 13.64
C ARG A 163 1.08 -3.72 13.72
N PHE A 164 0.79 -4.32 12.57
CA PHE A 164 0.29 -5.69 12.43
C PHE A 164 1.35 -6.74 12.81
N SER A 165 2.56 -6.61 12.26
CA SER A 165 3.64 -7.60 12.45
C SER A 165 4.44 -7.40 13.74
N GLY A 166 4.34 -6.22 14.36
CA GLY A 166 5.18 -5.83 15.50
C GLY A 166 6.64 -5.52 15.13
N LYS A 167 6.97 -5.44 13.84
CA LYS A 167 8.33 -5.19 13.34
C LYS A 167 8.32 -4.06 12.30
N PRO A 168 9.42 -3.28 12.16
CA PRO A 168 9.51 -2.26 11.12
C PRO A 168 9.33 -2.85 9.72
N SER A 169 8.48 -2.21 8.90
CA SER A 169 8.30 -2.60 7.49
C SER A 169 9.38 -2.01 6.57
N ILE A 170 9.92 -0.85 6.94
CA ILE A 170 10.92 -0.11 6.18
C ILE A 170 12.24 -0.06 6.97
N ARG A 171 13.34 -0.23 6.25
CA ARG A 171 14.71 -0.20 6.76
C ARG A 171 15.07 1.18 7.29
N THR A 172 15.76 1.24 8.42
CA THR A 172 16.20 2.52 9.03
C THR A 172 17.20 3.25 8.12
N GLU A 173 17.97 2.51 7.32
CA GLU A 173 18.92 3.02 6.33
C GLU A 173 18.25 3.94 5.28
N THR A 174 16.94 3.77 5.04
CA THR A 174 16.20 4.64 4.12
C THR A 174 16.12 6.09 4.60
N LEU A 175 16.34 6.36 5.89
CA LEU A 175 16.45 7.73 6.39
C LEU A 175 17.66 8.46 5.78
N ARG A 176 18.79 7.77 5.53
CA ARG A 176 19.94 8.36 4.82
C ARG A 176 19.58 8.65 3.37
N LEU A 177 18.87 7.72 2.71
CA LEU A 177 18.35 7.93 1.36
C LEU A 177 17.44 9.17 1.32
N ILE A 178 16.53 9.33 2.29
CA ILE A 178 15.66 10.50 2.39
C ILE A 178 16.50 11.76 2.56
N ARG A 179 17.44 11.80 3.51
CA ARG A 179 18.30 12.96 3.74
C ARG A 179 19.05 13.39 2.47
N GLU A 180 19.67 12.44 1.78
CA GLU A 180 20.60 12.68 0.67
C GLU A 180 19.89 12.83 -0.70
N HIS A 181 18.61 12.48 -0.80
CA HIS A 181 17.87 12.61 -2.06
C HIS A 181 17.79 14.07 -2.52
N SER A 182 18.05 14.31 -3.80
CA SER A 182 17.89 15.62 -4.44
C SER A 182 17.45 15.42 -5.90
N PRO A 183 16.51 16.23 -6.42
CA PRO A 183 15.81 17.33 -5.75
C PRO A 183 14.73 16.88 -4.73
N LYS A 184 14.41 17.76 -3.77
CA LYS A 184 13.30 17.58 -2.81
C LYS A 184 11.95 17.93 -3.47
N GLU A 185 11.49 17.05 -4.36
CA GLU A 185 10.22 17.25 -5.06
C GLU A 185 9.02 16.80 -4.21
N GLY A 186 7.84 17.34 -4.54
CA GLY A 186 6.56 16.80 -4.09
C GLY A 186 6.34 15.36 -4.58
N PRO A 187 5.46 14.60 -3.91
CA PRO A 187 5.21 13.20 -4.22
C PRO A 187 4.60 13.05 -5.64
N PRO A 188 5.02 12.03 -6.40
CA PRO A 188 4.45 11.76 -7.71
C PRO A 188 3.11 11.03 -7.58
N SER A 189 2.30 11.11 -8.63
CA SER A 189 1.18 10.18 -8.80
C SER A 189 1.69 8.75 -9.06
N TYR A 190 0.87 7.73 -8.79
CA TYR A 190 1.15 6.34 -9.17
C TYR A 190 1.52 6.18 -10.66
N SER A 191 0.98 7.03 -11.53
CA SER A 191 1.27 6.94 -12.97
C SER A 191 2.70 7.37 -13.27
N ARG A 192 3.16 8.48 -12.67
CA ARG A 192 4.54 8.98 -12.77
C ARG A 192 5.52 8.06 -12.05
N LEU A 193 5.21 7.63 -10.82
CA LEU A 193 6.06 6.75 -10.00
C LEU A 193 6.49 5.48 -10.75
N SER A 194 5.55 4.83 -11.45
CA SER A 194 5.83 3.60 -12.23
C SER A 194 6.83 3.75 -13.38
N ARG A 195 7.19 4.99 -13.75
CA ARG A 195 8.15 5.33 -14.80
C ARG A 195 9.48 5.82 -14.24
N MET A 196 9.59 6.02 -12.93
CA MET A 196 10.79 6.52 -12.26
C MET A 196 11.81 5.41 -12.04
N ARG A 197 13.05 5.80 -11.69
CA ARG A 197 14.11 4.86 -11.31
C ARG A 197 13.81 4.22 -9.96
N VAL A 198 14.38 3.05 -9.71
CA VAL A 198 14.17 2.24 -8.50
C VAL A 198 14.46 3.04 -7.23
N GLU A 199 15.52 3.85 -7.23
CA GLU A 199 15.94 4.67 -6.09
C GLU A 199 14.96 5.81 -5.80
N GLN A 200 14.32 6.36 -6.84
CA GLN A 200 13.28 7.39 -6.68
C GLN A 200 11.99 6.78 -6.13
N ILE A 201 11.64 5.57 -6.57
CA ILE A 201 10.50 4.83 -6.02
C ILE A 201 10.74 4.57 -4.53
N ALA A 202 11.90 4.00 -4.20
CA ALA A 202 12.28 3.73 -2.82
C ALA A 202 12.28 5.00 -1.95
N TYR A 203 12.74 6.14 -2.48
CA TYR A 203 12.68 7.43 -1.79
C TYR A 203 11.23 7.82 -1.46
N HIS A 204 10.32 7.85 -2.45
CA HIS A 204 8.95 8.30 -2.22
C HIS A 204 8.15 7.37 -1.31
N ASP A 205 8.30 6.04 -1.46
CA ASP A 205 7.60 5.07 -0.62
C ASP A 205 8.12 5.14 0.83
N SER A 206 9.45 5.21 1.02
CA SER A 206 10.05 5.35 2.35
C SER A 206 9.64 6.67 3.00
N ARG A 207 9.63 7.77 2.24
CA ARG A 207 9.21 9.09 2.72
C ARG A 207 7.77 9.06 3.24
N GLY A 208 6.87 8.40 2.50
CA GLY A 208 5.48 8.24 2.92
C GLY A 208 5.35 7.46 4.23
N TYR A 209 6.06 6.34 4.35
CA TYR A 209 6.10 5.56 5.59
C TYR A 209 6.62 6.37 6.79
N TRP A 210 7.77 7.03 6.65
CA TRP A 210 8.38 7.77 7.76
C TRP A 210 7.54 8.98 8.16
N LEU A 211 6.88 9.64 7.21
CA LEU A 211 5.97 10.72 7.50
C LEU A 211 4.74 10.24 8.29
N VAL A 212 4.12 9.12 7.87
CA VAL A 212 3.00 8.54 8.62
C VAL A 212 3.44 8.12 10.02
N LYS A 213 4.59 7.44 10.14
CA LYS A 213 5.16 7.05 11.43
C LYS A 213 5.39 8.26 12.35
N TYR A 214 5.99 9.32 11.81
CA TYR A 214 6.20 10.57 12.54
C TYR A 214 4.88 11.17 13.04
N LEU A 215 3.86 11.25 12.18
CA LEU A 215 2.57 11.83 12.54
C LEU A 215 1.84 10.99 13.60
N GLU A 216 1.87 9.66 13.49
CA GLU A 216 1.24 8.78 14.47
C GLU A 216 1.97 8.81 15.83
N GLU A 217 3.30 8.95 15.84
CA GLU A 217 4.08 9.02 17.10
C GLU A 217 4.00 10.38 17.78
N THR A 218 3.99 11.48 17.01
CA THR A 218 3.99 12.84 17.57
C THR A 218 2.59 13.42 17.76
N SER A 219 1.61 12.90 17.03
CA SER A 219 0.22 13.39 17.04
C SER A 219 -0.80 12.24 16.91
N PRO A 220 -0.87 11.31 17.89
CA PRO A 220 -1.78 10.17 17.83
C PRO A 220 -3.23 10.60 17.55
N GLY A 221 -3.87 9.91 16.60
CA GLY A 221 -5.27 10.16 16.21
C GLY A 221 -5.46 11.34 15.23
N PHE A 222 -4.40 12.07 14.87
CA PHE A 222 -4.49 13.13 13.87
C PHE A 222 -4.93 12.58 12.50
N LEU A 223 -4.26 11.55 11.97
CA LEU A 223 -4.64 10.94 10.69
C LEU A 223 -6.05 10.34 10.73
N LYS A 224 -6.45 9.74 11.86
CA LYS A 224 -7.82 9.26 12.08
C LYS A 224 -8.84 10.38 11.84
N SER A 225 -8.63 11.56 12.45
CA SER A 225 -9.51 12.72 12.24
C SER A 225 -9.53 13.23 10.79
N LEU A 226 -8.38 13.12 10.08
CA LEU A 226 -8.31 13.47 8.66
C LEU A 226 -9.04 12.47 7.75
N PHE A 227 -9.20 11.22 8.19
CA PHE A 227 -9.86 10.17 7.41
C PHE A 227 -11.37 10.07 7.63
N ASP A 228 -11.93 10.82 8.58
CA ASP A 228 -13.37 10.86 8.83
C ASP A 228 -14.17 11.41 7.64
N VAL A 229 -13.57 12.31 6.85
CA VAL A 229 -14.18 12.94 5.68
C VAL A 229 -13.22 12.87 4.50
N HIS A 230 -13.75 12.67 3.29
CA HIS A 230 -12.95 12.77 2.08
C HIS A 230 -12.43 14.20 1.91
N ARG A 231 -11.13 14.31 1.57
CA ARG A 231 -10.43 15.57 1.37
C ARG A 231 -9.59 15.48 0.11
N TYR A 232 -9.43 16.60 -0.57
CA TYR A 232 -8.48 16.68 -1.68
C TYR A 232 -7.04 16.67 -1.17
N GLU A 233 -6.10 16.22 -2.01
CA GLU A 233 -4.67 16.16 -1.67
C GLU A 233 -4.15 17.49 -1.13
N SER A 234 -4.49 18.60 -1.81
CA SER A 234 -4.14 19.96 -1.39
C SER A 234 -4.60 20.31 0.03
N GLU A 235 -5.79 19.86 0.44
CA GLU A 235 -6.34 20.12 1.78
C GLU A 235 -5.68 19.22 2.84
N LEU A 236 -5.36 17.97 2.48
CA LEU A 236 -4.61 17.06 3.35
C LEU A 236 -3.21 17.64 3.65
N GLU A 237 -2.51 18.08 2.61
CA GLU A 237 -1.20 18.71 2.74
C GLU A 237 -1.25 19.98 3.57
N GLU A 238 -2.26 20.83 3.38
CA GLU A 238 -2.46 22.04 4.19
C GLU A 238 -2.63 21.69 5.68
N LYS A 239 -3.50 20.73 6.00
CA LYS A 239 -3.73 20.31 7.39
C LYS A 239 -2.49 19.67 8.02
N ILE A 240 -1.72 18.90 7.25
CA ILE A 240 -0.46 18.33 7.72
C ILE A 240 0.57 19.45 7.95
N ALA A 241 0.71 20.40 7.03
CA ALA A 241 1.63 21.53 7.17
C ALA A 241 1.28 22.40 8.40
N GLU A 242 -0.01 22.73 8.58
CA GLU A 242 -0.53 23.42 9.78
C GLU A 242 -0.13 22.65 11.06
N LYS A 243 -0.34 21.33 11.07
CA LYS A 243 -0.03 20.48 12.23
C LYS A 243 1.46 20.45 12.57
N LEU A 244 2.31 20.57 11.55
CA LEU A 244 3.77 20.62 11.68
C LEU A 244 4.30 22.04 11.94
N GLY A 245 3.44 23.06 11.95
CA GLY A 245 3.84 24.45 12.15
C GLY A 245 4.65 25.03 10.99
N ILE A 246 4.46 24.52 9.76
CA ILE A 246 5.15 24.98 8.56
C ILE A 246 4.15 25.45 7.50
N GLY A 247 4.62 26.28 6.55
CA GLY A 247 3.81 26.66 5.39
C GLY A 247 3.60 25.48 4.45
N LYS A 248 2.43 25.41 3.81
CA LYS A 248 2.11 24.37 2.82
C LYS A 248 3.15 24.29 1.68
N GLU A 249 3.55 25.43 1.16
CA GLU A 249 4.56 25.50 0.07
C GLU A 249 5.94 24.97 0.51
N ASP A 250 6.22 25.01 1.82
CA ASP A 250 7.45 24.49 2.39
C ASP A 250 7.36 23.01 2.80
N LEU A 251 6.16 22.40 2.77
CA LEU A 251 5.92 21.07 3.31
C LEU A 251 6.93 20.06 2.76
N TRP A 252 7.00 19.94 1.44
CA TRP A 252 7.87 18.98 0.77
C TRP A 252 9.34 19.40 0.73
N LEU A 253 9.67 20.64 1.10
CA LEU A 253 11.06 21.07 1.26
C LEU A 253 11.59 20.74 2.65
N LYS A 254 10.76 20.88 3.69
CA LYS A 254 11.17 20.75 5.10
C LYS A 254 10.93 19.37 5.71
N ILE A 255 10.02 18.57 5.15
CA ILE A 255 9.61 17.32 5.81
C ILE A 255 10.73 16.28 5.94
N ASP A 256 11.66 16.27 4.99
CA ASP A 256 12.81 15.36 5.03
C ASP A 256 13.72 15.69 6.20
N ASP A 257 13.97 16.97 6.48
CA ASP A 257 14.78 17.42 7.60
C ASP A 257 14.07 17.16 8.94
N ILE A 258 12.75 17.35 9.00
CA ILE A 258 11.94 17.03 10.19
C ILE A 258 12.02 15.53 10.51
N ILE A 259 11.78 14.67 9.51
CA ILE A 259 11.83 13.21 9.66
C ILE A 259 13.24 12.77 10.05
N THR A 260 14.26 13.21 9.31
CA THR A 260 15.63 12.76 9.54
C THR A 260 16.20 13.29 10.84
N GLY A 261 15.89 14.54 11.22
CA GLY A 261 16.24 15.10 12.51
C GLY A 261 15.62 14.35 13.70
N ARG A 262 14.46 13.70 13.52
CA ARG A 262 13.83 12.88 14.56
C ARG A 262 14.45 11.48 14.72
N TYR A 263 14.87 10.86 13.62
CA TYR A 263 15.20 9.43 13.59
C TYR A 263 16.67 9.10 13.27
N LEU A 264 17.50 10.05 12.84
CA LEU A 264 18.95 9.85 12.57
C LEU A 264 19.88 10.36 13.68
N THR A 265 19.35 10.73 14.85
CA THR A 265 20.15 11.15 16.01
C THR A 265 21.00 10.02 16.58
#